data_AF-A0A538CL97-F1
#
_entry.id   AF-A0A538CL97-F1
#
_cell.length_a   1.000
_cell.length_b   1.000
_cell.length_c   1.000
_cell.angle_alpha   90.00
_cell.angle_beta   90.00
_cell.angle_gamma   90.00
#
_symmetry.space_group_name_H-M   'P 1'
#
loop_
_entity.id
_entity.type
_entity.pdbx_description
1 polymer ?
#
loop_
_entity_poly.entity_id
_entity_poly.type
_entity_poly.pdbx_seq_one_letter_code
_entity_poly.pdbx_strand_id
1 'polypeptide(L)'
;MKQVVVTGVGAITPLGVGASTLHDRWAAGEVAIQGGEAPCAAFDPLDFLSRKDARRADRFTQFALAGSQEALAQAGWDEEAPYDPERIGCIMGTGIGG
;
A
#
# COMPACT_ATOMS: atom_id res chain seq x y z
N MET A 1 -20.13 -22.32 -2.90
CA MET A 1 -19.28 -21.12 -2.71
C MET A 1 -17.84 -21.50 -3.03
N LYS A 2 -17.03 -20.59 -3.58
CA LYS A 2 -15.59 -20.81 -3.75
C LYS A 2 -14.87 -20.40 -2.47
N GLN A 3 -13.77 -21.06 -2.13
CA GLN A 3 -12.87 -20.61 -1.06
C GLN A 3 -12.13 -19.36 -1.53
N VAL A 4 -11.94 -18.41 -0.62
CA VAL A 4 -11.22 -17.15 -0.84
C VAL A 4 -10.09 -17.09 0.18
N VAL A 5 -8.90 -16.74 -0.28
CA VAL A 5 -7.68 -16.66 0.55
C VAL A 5 -6.97 -15.33 0.29
N VAL A 6 -6.18 -14.88 1.28
CA VAL A 6 -5.30 -13.72 1.15
C VAL A 6 -3.92 -14.23 0.73
N THR A 7 -3.40 -13.75 -0.41
CA THR A 7 -2.09 -14.18 -0.95
C THR A 7 -1.02 -13.10 -0.83
N GLY A 8 -1.40 -11.87 -0.51
CA GLY A 8 -0.48 -10.76 -0.33
C GLY A 8 -1.14 -9.60 0.40
N VAL A 9 -0.34 -8.84 1.15
CA VAL A 9 -0.72 -7.65 1.90
C VAL A 9 0.35 -6.58 1.71
N GLY A 10 -0.07 -5.32 1.75
CA GLY A 10 0.83 -4.17 1.69
C GLY A 10 0.26 -3.00 2.47
N ALA A 11 1.14 -2.16 3.02
CA ALA A 11 0.73 -1.09 3.91
C ALA A 11 1.66 0.13 3.85
N ILE A 12 1.06 1.31 3.64
CA ILE A 12 1.72 2.60 3.85
C ILE A 12 1.10 3.24 5.08
N THR A 13 1.88 3.39 6.15
CA THR A 13 1.34 3.83 7.44
C THR A 13 2.26 4.85 8.13
N PRO A 14 1.75 5.54 9.17
CA PRO A 14 2.59 6.40 10.01
C PRO A 14 3.68 5.63 10.77
N LEU A 15 3.48 4.33 11.03
CA LEU A 15 4.50 3.47 11.61
C LEU A 15 5.57 3.05 10.60
N GLY A 16 5.34 3.23 9.30
CA GLY A 16 6.34 2.96 8.28
C GLY A 16 5.75 2.48 6.96
N VAL A 17 6.64 2.34 5.99
CA VAL A 17 6.38 1.74 4.68
C VAL A 17 6.63 0.24 4.79
N GLY A 18 5.63 -0.56 4.41
CA GLY A 18 5.68 -2.01 4.46
C GLY A 18 4.73 -2.62 5.49
N ALA A 19 4.03 -3.69 5.12
CA ALA A 19 3.18 -4.47 6.00
C ALA A 19 3.97 -5.17 7.12
N SER A 20 5.17 -5.67 6.83
CA SER A 20 6.08 -6.22 7.85
C SER A 20 6.54 -5.12 8.82
N THR A 21 7.00 -3.98 8.30
CA THR A 21 7.40 -2.81 9.10
C THR A 21 6.27 -2.36 10.04
N LEU A 22 5.04 -2.27 9.51
CA LEU A 22 3.86 -1.97 10.32
C LEU A 22 3.68 -3.00 11.44
N HIS A 23 3.70 -4.29 11.09
CA HIS A 23 3.47 -5.36 12.06
C HIS A 23 4.53 -5.36 13.17
N ASP A 24 5.80 -5.29 12.81
CA ASP A 24 6.92 -5.36 13.75
C ASP A 24 6.87 -4.19 14.74
N ARG A 25 6.68 -2.97 14.25
CA ARG A 25 6.64 -1.76 15.09
C ARG A 25 5.38 -1.70 15.94
N TRP A 26 4.23 -2.09 15.38
CA TRP A 26 3.00 -2.21 16.15
C TRP A 26 3.11 -3.26 17.25
N ALA A 27 3.68 -4.44 16.95
CA ALA A 27 3.90 -5.50 17.94
C ALA A 27 4.90 -5.09 19.03
N ALA A 28 5.87 -4.24 18.69
CA ALA A 28 6.79 -3.62 19.66
C ALA A 28 6.15 -2.51 20.52
N GLY A 29 4.89 -2.14 20.25
CA GLY A 29 4.19 -1.08 20.98
C GLY A 29 4.62 0.33 20.61
N GLU A 30 5.23 0.52 19.44
CA GLU A 30 5.62 1.85 18.96
C GLU A 30 4.39 2.72 18.64
N VAL A 31 4.52 4.02 18.88
CA VAL A 31 3.47 5.01 18.63
C VAL A 31 3.97 6.06 17.64
N ALA A 32 3.31 6.16 16.49
CA ALA A 32 3.64 7.12 15.45
C ALA A 32 2.93 8.49 15.60
N ILE A 33 2.09 8.65 16.62
CA ILE A 33 1.36 9.90 16.85
C ILE A 33 2.31 10.98 17.37
N GLN A 34 2.39 12.10 16.68
CA GLN A 34 3.21 13.26 17.01
C GLN A 34 2.34 14.51 16.98
N GLY A 35 2.24 15.21 18.12
CA GLY A 35 1.43 16.44 18.20
C GLY A 35 -0.06 16.27 17.92
N GLY A 36 -0.61 15.05 18.04
CA GLY A 36 -2.00 14.74 17.71
C GLY A 36 -2.23 14.30 16.26
N GLU A 37 -1.18 14.26 15.45
CA GLU A 37 -1.22 13.78 14.07
C GLU A 37 -0.43 12.49 13.91
N ALA A 38 -0.67 11.75 12.83
CA ALA A 38 0.09 10.56 12.48
C ALA A 38 0.48 10.62 11.00
N PRO A 39 1.51 11.41 10.62
CA PRO A 39 1.92 11.53 9.23
C PRO A 39 2.69 10.30 8.77
N CYS A 40 2.48 9.87 7.51
CA CYS A 40 3.33 8.88 6.85
C CYS A 40 4.67 9.51 6.41
N ALA A 41 5.48 9.96 7.38
CA ALA A 41 6.69 10.74 7.13
C ALA A 41 7.81 9.95 6.42
N ALA A 42 7.84 8.63 6.60
CA ALA A 42 8.81 7.74 5.96
C ALA A 42 8.47 7.42 4.48
N PHE A 43 7.33 7.90 3.96
CA PHE A 43 6.92 7.62 2.58
C PHE A 43 7.39 8.68 1.59
N ASP A 44 8.29 8.28 0.69
CA ASP A 44 8.61 8.99 -0.55
C ASP A 44 7.89 8.31 -1.74
N PRO A 45 7.00 9.01 -2.47
CA PRO A 45 6.34 8.43 -3.65
C PRO A 45 7.31 8.09 -4.78
N LEU A 46 8.50 8.69 -4.82
CA LEU A 46 9.49 8.43 -5.87
C LEU A 46 10.20 7.08 -5.72
N ASP A 47 10.05 6.42 -4.58
CA ASP A 47 10.50 5.03 -4.39
C ASP A 47 9.58 4.03 -5.13
N PHE A 48 8.36 4.45 -5.50
CA PHE A 48 7.32 3.58 -6.07
C PHE A 48 6.77 4.05 -7.42
N LEU A 49 6.90 5.34 -7.72
CA LEU A 49 6.27 5.96 -8.86
C LEU A 49 7.28 6.84 -9.61
N SER A 50 7.11 6.94 -10.93
CA SER A 50 7.85 7.93 -11.69
C SER A 50 7.50 9.35 -11.20
N ARG A 51 8.43 10.31 -11.35
CA ARG A 51 8.15 11.73 -11.02
C ARG A 51 6.90 12.27 -11.71
N LYS A 52 6.60 11.79 -12.92
CA LYS A 52 5.42 12.19 -13.69
C LYS A 52 4.13 11.68 -13.03
N ASP A 53 4.14 10.42 -12.59
CA ASP A 53 2.95 9.78 -12.00
C ASP A 53 2.75 10.27 -10.57
N ALA A 54 3.81 10.38 -9.78
CA ALA A 54 3.77 10.97 -8.44
C ALA A 54 3.20 12.40 -8.45
N ARG A 55 3.52 13.21 -9.48
CA ARG A 55 2.97 14.57 -9.62
C ARG A 55 1.50 14.59 -10.04
N ARG A 56 1.02 13.56 -10.73
CA ARG A 56 -0.36 13.47 -11.23
C ARG A 56 -1.31 12.82 -10.25
N ALA A 57 -0.81 11.90 -9.43
CA ALA A 57 -1.57 11.17 -8.43
C ALA A 57 -1.63 11.98 -7.14
N ASP A 58 -2.83 12.13 -6.60
CA ASP A 58 -3.00 12.70 -5.27
C ASP A 58 -2.42 11.79 -4.19
N ARG A 59 -2.19 12.34 -2.99
CA ARG A 59 -1.45 11.65 -1.93
C ARG A 59 -2.07 10.30 -1.55
N PHE A 60 -3.39 10.20 -1.49
CA PHE A 60 -4.06 8.93 -1.19
C PHE A 60 -3.87 7.90 -2.32
N THR A 61 -3.86 8.36 -3.57
CA THR A 61 -3.61 7.49 -4.74
C THR A 61 -2.18 6.99 -4.71
N GLN A 62 -1.21 7.83 -4.34
CA GLN A 62 0.18 7.41 -4.16
C GLN A 62 0.31 6.29 -3.12
N PHE A 63 -0.35 6.42 -1.97
CA PHE A 63 -0.36 5.38 -0.94
C PHE A 63 -1.02 4.09 -1.44
N ALA A 64 -2.16 4.21 -2.12
CA ALA A 64 -2.88 3.06 -2.64
C ALA A 64 -2.07 2.30 -3.68
N LEU A 65 -1.38 3.01 -4.59
CA LEU A 65 -0.51 2.40 -5.59
C LEU A 65 0.70 1.72 -4.95
N ALA A 66 1.38 2.38 -4.02
CA ALA A 66 2.56 1.81 -3.36
C ALA A 66 2.21 0.59 -2.51
N GLY A 67 1.15 0.66 -1.70
CA GLY A 67 0.68 -0.48 -0.90
C GLY A 67 0.18 -1.63 -1.76
N SER A 68 -0.47 -1.35 -2.91
CA SER A 68 -0.88 -2.40 -3.84
C SER A 68 0.31 -3.07 -4.51
N GLN A 69 1.35 -2.32 -4.88
CA GLN A 69 2.58 -2.90 -5.43
C GLN A 69 3.25 -3.86 -4.45
N GLU A 70 3.33 -3.50 -3.16
CA GLU A 70 3.83 -4.40 -2.12
C GLU A 70 2.98 -5.67 -2.00
N ALA A 71 1.65 -5.53 -1.97
CA ALA A 71 0.74 -6.67 -1.86
C ALA A 71 0.85 -7.63 -3.06
N LEU A 72 0.97 -7.08 -4.26
CA LEU A 72 1.15 -7.84 -5.50
C LEU A 72 2.51 -8.56 -5.53
N ALA A 73 3.59 -7.88 -5.14
CA ALA A 73 4.91 -8.48 -5.04
C ALA A 73 4.93 -9.63 -4.02
N GLN A 74 4.32 -9.44 -2.84
CA GLN A 74 4.20 -10.51 -1.84
C GLN A 74 3.39 -11.72 -2.36
N ALA A 75 2.39 -11.47 -3.22
CA ALA A 75 1.63 -12.51 -3.89
C ALA A 75 2.38 -13.18 -5.07
N GLY A 76 3.59 -12.72 -5.41
CA GLY A 76 4.42 -13.22 -6.51
C GLY A 76 3.99 -12.70 -7.89
N TRP A 77 3.43 -11.48 -7.97
CA TRP A 77 2.98 -10.84 -9.22
C TRP A 77 3.98 -9.75 -9.65
N ASP A 78 5.25 -10.12 -9.82
CA ASP A 78 6.35 -9.16 -9.98
C ASP A 78 6.51 -8.59 -11.41
N GLU A 79 5.91 -9.22 -12.42
CA GLU A 79 6.05 -8.81 -13.83
C GLU A 79 4.70 -8.72 -14.54
N GLU A 80 4.10 -9.87 -14.86
CA GLU A 80 2.81 -9.96 -15.51
C GLU A 80 1.78 -10.57 -14.57
N ALA A 81 0.52 -10.17 -14.76
CA ALA A 81 -0.57 -10.76 -14.03
C ALA A 81 -0.65 -12.27 -14.37
N PRO A 82 -0.64 -13.16 -13.38
CA PRO A 82 -0.61 -14.62 -13.62
C PRO A 82 -1.94 -15.17 -14.13
N TYR A 83 -2.95 -14.32 -14.33
CA TYR A 83 -4.28 -14.67 -14.78
C TYR A 83 -4.76 -13.72 -15.88
N ASP A 84 -5.71 -14.18 -16.67
CA ASP A 84 -6.44 -13.35 -17.64
C ASP A 84 -6.94 -12.05 -16.97
N PRO A 85 -6.65 -10.86 -17.53
CA PRO A 85 -7.10 -9.58 -17.00
C PRO A 85 -8.61 -9.49 -16.78
N GLU A 86 -9.44 -10.15 -17.58
CA GLU A 86 -10.90 -10.17 -17.40
C GLU A 86 -11.34 -10.91 -16.12
N ARG A 87 -10.41 -11.64 -15.50
CA ARG A 87 -10.61 -12.36 -14.24
C ARG A 87 -10.02 -11.64 -13.02
N ILE A 88 -9.44 -10.46 -13.20
CA ILE A 88 -8.81 -9.68 -12.14
C ILE A 88 -9.65 -8.42 -11.90
N GLY A 89 -10.15 -8.31 -10.67
CA GLY A 89 -10.90 -7.13 -10.22
C GLY A 89 -10.06 -6.27 -9.30
N CYS A 90 -10.31 -4.96 -9.32
CA CYS A 90 -9.78 -4.02 -8.33
C CYS A 90 -10.95 -3.30 -7.66
N ILE A 91 -10.98 -3.34 -6.33
CA ILE A 91 -11.95 -2.61 -5.51
C ILE A 91 -11.16 -1.76 -4.53
N MET A 92 -11.18 -0.45 -4.73
CA MET A 92 -10.52 0.51 -3.85
C MET A 92 -11.52 1.51 -3.30
N GLY A 93 -11.37 1.82 -2.01
CA GLY A 93 -12.22 2.77 -1.31
C GLY A 93 -11.39 3.89 -0.68
N THR A 94 -11.96 5.09 -0.64
CA THR A 94 -11.43 6.24 0.11
C THR A 94 -12.59 6.99 0.73
N GLY A 95 -12.40 7.52 1.93
CA GLY A 95 -13.45 8.26 2.64
C GLY A 95 -13.67 9.66 2.09
N ILE A 96 -12.57 10.38 1.84
CA ILE A 96 -12.60 11.79 1.38
C ILE A 96 -11.92 11.93 0.00
N GLY A 97 -11.13 10.94 -0.40
CA GLY A 97 -10.18 11.09 -1.50
C GLY A 97 -8.93 11.82 -1.01
N GLY A 98 -8.42 12.70 -1.85
CA GLY A 98 -7.25 13.53 -1.66
C GLY A 98 -6.87 14.08 -3.01
#